data_AF-A0A4R4XXW6-F1
#
_entry.id   AF-A0A4R4XXW6-F1
#
_cell.length_a   1.000
_cell.length_b   1.000
_cell.length_c   1.000
_cell.angle_alpha   90.00
_cell.angle_beta   90.00
_cell.angle_gamma   90.00
#
_symmetry.space_group_name_H-M   'P 1'
#
loop_
_entity.id
_entity.type
_entity.pdbx_description
1 polymer ?
#
loop_
_entity_poly.entity_id
_entity_poly.type
_entity_poly.pdbx_seq_one_letter_code
_entity_poly.pdbx_strand_id
1 'polypeptide(L)'
;MRRDDIGPAADLLMLTSASGVPHHVTLQLTAAEAGEQGHAFVAERDGRIAGAALLSSDPVFPGLVITLVAVAEPYRGRGVGGALADLLDERLAHESLPASCHLRDDRADGRRFAERRGFAVKGDNLGWSFDLAAEDGTLETRAREAARSAGVRIRRADMATEPETVLECALRCMPGLPSDQSADPEQGRHYFPPDAILLLAEQEEPDESAPRALGITVVAPRIEEGVWYTMFTGVDASYRRRGIARALKTEAFLRARRAGGRSVVTHNHETNESVLGLNKSFGMQPTTGYWDLRRAPLK
;
A
#
# COMPACT_ATOMS: atom_id res chain seq x y z
N MET A 1 -2.33 -24.10 4.19
CA MET A 1 -2.82 -23.78 2.84
C MET A 1 -1.90 -24.48 1.85
N ARG A 2 -2.39 -24.92 0.68
CA ARG A 2 -1.57 -25.51 -0.39
C ARG A 2 -1.13 -24.42 -1.37
N ARG A 3 -0.07 -24.66 -2.14
CA ARG A 3 0.40 -23.75 -3.19
C ARG A 3 -0.70 -23.33 -4.18
N ASP A 4 -1.55 -24.27 -4.60
CA ASP A 4 -2.65 -24.00 -5.54
C ASP A 4 -3.76 -23.12 -4.94
N ASP A 5 -3.81 -22.99 -3.61
CA ASP A 5 -4.79 -22.17 -2.91
C ASP A 5 -4.38 -20.67 -2.87
N ILE A 6 -3.12 -20.32 -3.20
CA ILE A 6 -2.59 -18.95 -3.07
C ILE A 6 -3.41 -17.95 -3.88
N GLY A 7 -3.70 -18.24 -5.15
CA GLY A 7 -4.49 -17.37 -6.02
C GLY A 7 -5.89 -17.12 -5.46
N PRO A 8 -6.70 -18.17 -5.23
CA PRO A 8 -8.02 -18.03 -4.61
C PRO A 8 -8.03 -17.34 -3.24
N ALA A 9 -7.01 -17.58 -2.42
CA ALA A 9 -6.87 -16.92 -1.12
C ALA A 9 -6.58 -15.42 -1.28
N ALA A 10 -5.69 -15.04 -2.20
CA ALA A 10 -5.40 -13.64 -2.52
C ALA A 10 -6.66 -12.91 -3.02
N ASP A 11 -7.42 -13.53 -3.93
CA ASP A 11 -8.68 -12.98 -4.44
C ASP A 11 -9.69 -12.71 -3.31
N LEU A 12 -9.82 -13.65 -2.36
CA LEU A 12 -10.69 -13.45 -1.20
C LEU A 12 -10.21 -12.32 -0.30
N LEU A 13 -8.93 -12.27 0.03
CA LEU A 13 -8.36 -11.23 0.89
C LEU A 13 -8.43 -9.84 0.22
N MET A 14 -8.46 -9.78 -1.11
CA MET A 14 -8.68 -8.54 -1.86
C MET A 14 -10.10 -7.97 -1.74
N LEU A 15 -11.11 -8.78 -1.39
CA LEU A 15 -12.50 -8.30 -1.24
C LEU A 15 -12.65 -7.21 -0.16
N THR A 16 -11.76 -7.21 0.82
CA THR A 16 -11.72 -6.26 1.95
C THR A 16 -10.54 -5.30 1.87
N SER A 17 -9.62 -5.50 0.92
CA SER A 17 -8.42 -4.67 0.74
C SER A 17 -8.80 -3.26 0.31
N ALA A 18 -8.10 -2.29 0.89
CA ALA A 18 -8.24 -0.89 0.53
C ALA A 18 -7.43 -0.52 -0.72
N SER A 19 -6.24 -1.11 -0.90
CA SER A 19 -5.34 -0.76 -2.00
C SER A 19 -5.82 -1.31 -3.35
N GLY A 20 -6.44 -2.49 -3.33
CA GLY A 20 -6.78 -3.25 -4.54
C GLY A 20 -5.54 -3.72 -5.33
N VAL A 21 -4.36 -3.74 -4.69
CA VAL A 21 -3.10 -4.23 -5.30
C VAL A 21 -2.74 -5.58 -4.65
N PRO A 22 -2.86 -6.71 -5.35
CA PRO A 22 -2.72 -8.04 -4.75
C PRO A 22 -1.27 -8.45 -4.45
N HIS A 23 -0.29 -7.77 -5.06
CA HIS A 23 1.14 -8.12 -5.04
C HIS A 23 1.67 -8.50 -3.64
N HIS A 24 1.48 -7.62 -2.65
CA HIS A 24 1.96 -7.88 -1.29
C HIS A 24 1.28 -9.08 -0.64
N VAL A 25 -0.04 -9.22 -0.81
CA VAL A 25 -0.77 -10.36 -0.25
C VAL A 25 -0.32 -11.67 -0.89
N THR A 26 -0.07 -11.69 -2.20
CA THR A 26 0.47 -12.87 -2.89
C THR A 26 1.86 -13.24 -2.40
N LEU A 27 2.76 -12.27 -2.21
CA LEU A 27 4.09 -12.51 -1.64
C LEU A 27 4.00 -13.07 -0.21
N GLN A 28 3.16 -12.48 0.64
CA GLN A 28 2.97 -12.91 2.03
C GLN A 28 2.36 -14.31 2.11
N LEU A 29 1.37 -14.62 1.27
CA LEU A 29 0.78 -15.95 1.17
C LEU A 29 1.80 -16.99 0.70
N THR A 30 2.66 -16.63 -0.25
CA THR A 30 3.73 -17.52 -0.76
C THR A 30 4.78 -17.80 0.32
N ALA A 31 5.23 -16.77 1.04
CA ALA A 31 6.16 -16.94 2.16
C ALA A 31 5.53 -17.82 3.25
N ALA A 32 4.29 -17.54 3.65
CA ALA A 32 3.59 -18.32 4.67
C ALA A 32 3.35 -19.78 4.25
N GLU A 33 3.14 -20.05 2.95
CA GLU A 33 3.05 -21.41 2.40
C GLU A 33 4.39 -22.16 2.48
N ALA A 34 5.51 -21.46 2.24
CA ALA A 34 6.86 -21.99 2.42
C ALA A 34 7.27 -22.16 3.90
N GLY A 35 6.43 -21.74 4.85
CA GLY A 35 6.73 -21.76 6.29
C GLY A 35 7.62 -20.59 6.74
N GLU A 36 7.66 -19.52 5.95
CA GLU A 36 8.48 -18.33 6.18
C GLU A 36 7.59 -17.12 6.50
N GLN A 37 8.05 -16.25 7.41
CA GLN A 37 7.52 -14.89 7.61
C GLN A 37 5.99 -14.77 7.82
N GLY A 38 5.32 -15.84 8.28
CA GLY A 38 3.89 -15.79 8.59
C GLY A 38 3.17 -17.14 8.61
N HIS A 39 1.84 -17.06 8.69
CA HIS A 39 0.91 -18.17 8.68
C HIS A 39 -0.29 -17.86 7.80
N ALA A 40 -0.68 -18.81 6.94
CA ALA A 40 -1.83 -18.67 6.05
C ALA A 40 -2.76 -19.89 6.14
N PHE A 41 -4.06 -19.61 6.21
CA PHE A 41 -5.11 -20.62 6.33
C PHE A 41 -6.20 -20.40 5.29
N VAL A 42 -6.76 -21.49 4.80
CA VAL A 42 -7.97 -21.48 3.98
C VAL A 42 -9.00 -22.37 4.64
N ALA A 43 -10.27 -21.96 4.56
CA ALA A 43 -11.40 -22.76 5.00
C ALA A 43 -12.07 -23.36 3.76
N GLU A 44 -12.23 -24.68 3.74
CA GLU A 44 -12.86 -25.39 2.62
C GLU A 44 -14.25 -25.92 3.01
N ARG A 45 -15.20 -25.78 2.09
CA ARG A 45 -16.55 -26.33 2.19
C ARG A 45 -16.98 -26.86 0.83
N ASP A 46 -17.40 -28.11 0.77
CA ASP A 46 -17.87 -28.78 -0.46
C ASP A 46 -16.87 -28.66 -1.62
N GLY A 47 -15.58 -28.80 -1.32
CA GLY A 47 -14.49 -28.70 -2.30
C GLY A 47 -14.21 -27.28 -2.81
N ARG A 48 -14.76 -26.24 -2.17
CA ARG A 48 -14.54 -24.82 -2.51
C ARG A 48 -13.93 -24.07 -1.34
N ILE A 49 -13.05 -23.11 -1.64
CA ILE A 49 -12.50 -22.20 -0.63
C ILE A 49 -13.60 -21.21 -0.22
N ALA A 50 -14.02 -21.31 1.04
CA ALA A 50 -15.06 -20.50 1.67
C ALA A 50 -14.50 -19.24 2.36
N GLY A 51 -13.22 -19.23 2.69
CA GLY A 51 -12.55 -18.09 3.29
C GLY A 51 -11.03 -18.29 3.39
N ALA A 52 -10.33 -17.19 3.63
CA ALA A 52 -8.88 -17.15 3.76
C ALA A 52 -8.47 -16.27 4.94
N ALA A 53 -7.33 -16.59 5.54
CA ALA A 53 -6.73 -15.83 6.62
C ALA A 53 -5.21 -15.79 6.48
N LEU A 54 -4.62 -14.67 6.86
CA LEU A 54 -3.19 -14.41 6.80
C LEU A 54 -2.75 -13.70 8.07
N LEU A 55 -1.65 -14.16 8.65
CA LEU A 55 -0.81 -13.39 9.57
C LEU A 55 0.60 -13.34 8.98
N SER A 56 1.17 -12.15 8.85
CA SER A 56 2.51 -11.98 8.27
C SER A 56 3.20 -10.73 8.79
N SER A 57 4.52 -10.69 8.77
CA SER A 57 5.31 -9.47 8.99
C SER A 57 5.70 -8.83 7.65
N ASP A 58 5.88 -7.51 7.61
CA ASP A 58 6.58 -6.85 6.50
C ASP A 58 8.10 -6.99 6.75
N PRO A 59 8.84 -7.72 5.89
CA PRO A 59 10.28 -7.92 6.10
C PRO A 59 11.10 -6.65 5.83
N VAL A 60 10.59 -5.73 5.00
CA VAL A 60 11.29 -4.49 4.63
C VAL A 60 11.04 -3.39 5.66
N PHE A 61 9.81 -3.31 6.20
CA PHE A 61 9.42 -2.31 7.19
C PHE A 61 8.79 -2.96 8.44
N PRO A 62 9.62 -3.58 9.31
CA PRO A 62 9.14 -4.27 10.50
C PRO A 62 8.58 -3.32 11.55
N GLY A 63 7.78 -3.87 12.47
CA GLY A 63 7.21 -3.15 13.62
C GLY A 63 5.76 -3.50 13.92
N LEU A 64 5.11 -4.23 13.02
CA LEU A 64 3.74 -4.73 13.13
C LEU A 64 3.63 -6.10 12.48
N VAL A 65 2.65 -6.88 12.92
CA VAL A 65 2.14 -8.00 12.14
C VAL A 65 0.85 -7.60 11.44
N ILE A 66 0.72 -7.99 10.18
CA ILE A 66 -0.47 -7.80 9.35
C ILE A 66 -1.37 -9.02 9.57
N THR A 67 -2.66 -8.76 9.78
CA THR A 67 -3.66 -9.81 9.99
C THR A 67 -4.83 -9.57 9.07
N LEU A 68 -5.16 -10.54 8.22
CA LEU A 68 -6.27 -10.44 7.26
C LEU A 68 -7.18 -11.65 7.39
N VAL A 69 -8.50 -11.43 7.30
CA VAL A 69 -9.51 -12.48 7.23
C VAL A 69 -10.57 -12.06 6.23
N ALA A 70 -10.89 -12.93 5.27
CA ALA A 70 -12.00 -12.73 4.35
C ALA A 70 -12.81 -14.02 4.17
N VAL A 71 -14.12 -13.85 4.00
CA VAL A 71 -15.08 -14.95 3.80
C VAL A 71 -15.89 -14.67 2.55
N ALA A 72 -15.95 -15.64 1.65
CA ALA A 72 -16.79 -15.60 0.47
C ALA A 72 -18.26 -15.39 0.86
N GLU A 73 -18.96 -14.51 0.13
CA GLU A 73 -20.31 -14.05 0.47
C GLU A 73 -21.30 -15.20 0.79
N PRO A 74 -21.38 -16.30 0.02
CA PRO A 74 -22.32 -17.39 0.30
C PRO A 74 -22.10 -18.10 1.65
N TYR A 75 -20.90 -18.00 2.22
CA TYR A 75 -20.47 -18.69 3.44
C TYR A 75 -20.40 -17.78 4.68
N ARG A 76 -20.74 -16.50 4.53
CA ARG A 76 -20.82 -15.55 5.66
C ARG A 76 -21.93 -15.93 6.63
N GLY A 77 -21.76 -15.57 7.91
CA GLY A 77 -22.72 -15.88 8.98
C GLY A 77 -22.76 -17.35 9.41
N ARG A 78 -21.88 -18.21 8.89
CA ARG A 78 -21.83 -19.66 9.18
C ARG A 78 -20.63 -20.09 10.04
N GLY A 79 -20.04 -19.15 10.78
CA GLY A 79 -18.89 -19.42 11.66
C GLY A 79 -17.52 -19.50 10.98
N VAL A 80 -17.43 -19.48 9.64
CA VAL A 80 -16.15 -19.60 8.89
C VAL A 80 -15.13 -18.55 9.31
N GLY A 81 -15.51 -17.27 9.31
CA GLY A 81 -14.60 -16.19 9.73
C GLY A 81 -14.19 -16.32 11.19
N GLY A 82 -15.09 -16.82 12.03
CA GLY A 82 -14.81 -17.12 13.44
C GLY A 82 -13.66 -18.11 13.58
N ALA A 83 -13.81 -19.29 12.97
CA ALA A 83 -12.81 -20.35 12.99
C ALA A 83 -11.46 -19.92 12.41
N LEU A 84 -11.46 -19.16 11.30
CA LEU A 84 -10.23 -18.61 10.73
C LEU A 84 -9.54 -17.62 11.68
N ALA A 85 -10.30 -16.74 12.33
CA ALA A 85 -9.74 -15.80 13.29
C ALA A 85 -9.25 -16.49 14.58
N ASP A 86 -9.87 -17.59 15.01
CA ASP A 86 -9.39 -18.37 16.15
C ASP A 86 -7.97 -18.92 15.87
N LEU A 87 -7.73 -19.41 14.64
CA LEU A 87 -6.39 -19.85 14.21
C LEU A 87 -5.37 -18.71 14.21
N LEU A 88 -5.77 -17.50 13.82
CA LEU A 88 -4.88 -16.34 13.89
C LEU A 88 -4.62 -15.92 15.35
N ASP A 89 -5.64 -15.98 16.21
CA ASP A 89 -5.53 -15.64 17.63
C ASP A 89 -4.55 -16.56 18.36
N GLU A 90 -4.52 -17.86 18.02
CA GLU A 90 -3.52 -18.81 18.52
C GLU A 90 -2.08 -18.39 18.15
N ARG A 91 -1.87 -17.85 16.94
CA ARG A 91 -0.55 -17.36 16.51
C ARG A 91 -0.20 -16.04 17.17
N LEU A 92 -1.15 -15.11 17.26
CA LEU A 92 -0.99 -13.82 17.92
C LEU A 92 -0.67 -13.95 19.42
N ALA A 93 -1.08 -15.04 20.07
CA ALA A 93 -0.70 -15.31 21.47
C ALA A 93 0.81 -15.46 21.69
N HIS A 94 1.57 -15.73 20.63
CA HIS A 94 3.02 -15.82 20.67
C HIS A 94 3.72 -14.61 20.04
N GLU A 95 2.97 -13.60 19.60
CA GLU A 95 3.52 -12.41 18.94
C GLU A 95 3.78 -11.27 19.91
N SER A 96 4.96 -10.66 19.79
CA SER A 96 5.34 -9.50 20.59
C SER A 96 5.01 -8.16 19.91
N LEU A 97 4.78 -8.17 18.60
CA LEU A 97 4.44 -6.98 17.82
C LEU A 97 2.92 -6.73 17.82
N PRO A 98 2.49 -5.46 17.73
CA PRO A 98 1.08 -5.15 17.56
C PRO A 98 0.56 -5.70 16.23
N ALA A 99 -0.67 -6.21 16.24
CA ALA A 99 -1.36 -6.61 15.03
C ALA A 99 -2.07 -5.42 14.38
N SER A 100 -2.12 -5.44 13.05
CA SER A 100 -2.75 -4.42 12.23
C SER A 100 -3.59 -5.03 11.11
N CYS A 101 -4.62 -4.30 10.68
CA CYS A 101 -5.31 -4.58 9.44
C CYS A 101 -5.86 -3.28 8.84
N HIS A 102 -5.80 -3.18 7.51
CA HIS A 102 -6.46 -2.11 6.77
C HIS A 102 -7.77 -2.66 6.21
N LEU A 103 -8.88 -2.05 6.59
CA LEU A 103 -10.22 -2.48 6.18
C LEU A 103 -10.94 -1.32 5.52
N ARG A 104 -11.46 -1.54 4.31
CA ARG A 104 -12.32 -0.56 3.64
C ARG A 104 -13.41 -0.02 4.57
N ASP A 105 -13.63 1.29 4.53
CA ASP A 105 -14.57 1.98 5.41
C ASP A 105 -16.06 1.75 5.07
N ASP A 106 -16.34 1.09 3.94
CA ASP A 106 -17.68 0.62 3.56
C ASP A 106 -17.98 -0.83 4.02
N ARG A 107 -17.12 -1.41 4.86
CA ARG A 107 -17.26 -2.78 5.41
C ARG A 107 -17.57 -2.76 6.91
N ALA A 108 -18.72 -2.20 7.26
CA ALA A 108 -19.17 -2.09 8.66
C ALA A 108 -19.32 -3.45 9.37
N ASP A 109 -19.67 -4.51 8.64
CA ASP A 109 -19.71 -5.89 9.15
C ASP A 109 -18.32 -6.42 9.49
N GLY A 110 -17.35 -6.20 8.61
CA GLY A 110 -15.93 -6.51 8.84
C GLY A 110 -15.37 -5.74 10.03
N ARG A 111 -15.72 -4.46 10.19
CA ARG A 111 -15.28 -3.65 11.33
C ARG A 111 -15.81 -4.21 12.64
N ARG A 112 -17.12 -4.48 12.73
CA ARG A 112 -17.71 -5.11 13.93
C ARG A 112 -17.08 -6.46 14.24
N PHE A 113 -16.69 -7.22 13.21
CA PHE A 113 -15.98 -8.49 13.39
C PHE A 113 -14.58 -8.27 13.99
N ALA A 114 -13.79 -7.35 13.44
CA ALA A 114 -12.47 -7.01 13.96
C ALA A 114 -12.52 -6.47 15.40
N GLU A 115 -13.50 -5.60 15.71
CA GLU A 115 -13.71 -5.05 17.06
C GLU A 115 -13.98 -6.14 18.10
N ARG A 116 -14.80 -7.15 17.76
CA ARG A 116 -15.02 -8.32 18.64
C ARG A 116 -13.75 -9.16 18.86
N ARG A 117 -12.76 -9.05 17.97
CA ARG A 117 -11.44 -9.70 18.07
C ARG A 117 -10.39 -8.82 18.75
N GLY A 118 -10.80 -7.70 19.37
CA GLY A 118 -9.91 -6.82 20.13
C GLY A 118 -9.14 -5.80 19.30
N PHE A 119 -9.49 -5.62 18.02
CA PHE A 119 -8.97 -4.53 17.21
C PHE A 119 -9.74 -3.24 17.50
N ALA A 120 -9.04 -2.12 17.48
CA ALA A 120 -9.63 -0.79 17.59
C ALA A 120 -9.18 0.08 16.42
N VAL A 121 -10.09 0.92 15.92
CA VAL A 121 -9.76 1.94 14.91
C VAL A 121 -8.73 2.91 15.50
N LYS A 122 -7.63 3.10 14.78
CA LYS A 122 -6.55 4.05 15.13
C LYS A 122 -6.49 5.26 14.21
N GLY A 123 -7.06 5.16 13.02
CA GLY A 123 -7.15 6.28 12.10
C GLY A 123 -8.03 6.00 10.90
N ASP A 124 -8.61 7.06 10.37
CA ASP A 124 -9.34 7.08 9.11
C ASP A 124 -8.39 7.51 7.98
N ASN A 125 -8.36 6.73 6.91
CA ASN A 125 -7.62 7.04 5.70
C ASN A 125 -8.61 7.37 4.58
N LEU A 126 -8.69 8.65 4.23
CA LEU A 126 -9.63 9.17 3.26
C LEU A 126 -9.22 8.76 1.85
N GLY A 127 -10.16 8.19 1.09
CA GLY A 127 -9.97 7.82 -0.31
C GLY A 127 -10.09 9.02 -1.25
N TRP A 128 -9.20 9.09 -2.23
CA TRP A 128 -9.21 10.11 -3.29
C TRP A 128 -9.02 9.46 -4.66
N SER A 129 -9.76 9.93 -5.66
CA SER A 129 -9.63 9.50 -7.05
C SER A 129 -9.34 10.69 -7.97
N PHE A 130 -8.34 10.54 -8.84
CA PHE A 130 -8.09 11.44 -9.97
C PHE A 130 -8.58 10.78 -11.25
N ASP A 131 -9.46 11.46 -11.98
CA ASP A 131 -9.93 11.01 -13.29
C ASP A 131 -8.91 11.36 -14.37
N LEU A 132 -8.24 10.35 -14.93
CA LEU A 132 -7.28 10.51 -16.01
C LEU A 132 -7.96 10.66 -17.38
N ALA A 133 -9.19 10.15 -17.52
CA ALA A 133 -9.94 10.15 -18.76
C ALA A 133 -10.60 11.50 -19.03
N ALA A 134 -11.04 12.20 -17.98
CA ALA A 134 -11.57 13.56 -18.07
C ALA A 134 -10.49 14.63 -18.34
N GLU A 135 -9.22 14.25 -18.44
CA GLU A 135 -8.13 15.19 -18.58
C GLU A 135 -7.95 15.66 -20.04
N ASP A 136 -7.90 16.97 -20.21
CA ASP A 136 -7.96 17.75 -21.46
C ASP A 136 -6.70 17.72 -22.34
N GLY A 137 -5.77 16.81 -22.06
CA GLY A 137 -4.48 16.66 -22.74
C GLY A 137 -3.37 17.53 -22.15
N THR A 138 -3.59 18.20 -21.02
CA THR A 138 -2.61 19.13 -20.43
C THR A 138 -1.65 18.49 -19.42
N LEU A 139 -1.85 17.20 -19.04
CA LEU A 139 -0.99 16.50 -18.07
C LEU A 139 0.50 16.60 -18.37
N GLU A 140 0.87 16.51 -19.65
CA GLU A 140 2.27 16.58 -20.05
C GLU A 140 2.87 17.96 -19.80
N THR A 141 2.16 19.02 -20.17
CA THR A 141 2.55 20.40 -19.87
C THR A 141 2.62 20.63 -18.36
N ARG A 142 1.59 20.20 -17.62
CA ARG A 142 1.51 20.31 -16.16
C ARG A 142 2.64 19.57 -15.45
N ALA A 143 3.02 18.38 -15.92
CA ALA A 143 4.14 17.61 -15.37
C ALA A 143 5.47 18.36 -15.59
N ARG A 144 5.71 18.85 -16.81
CA ARG A 144 6.92 19.63 -17.14
C ARG A 144 7.00 20.92 -16.35
N GLU A 145 5.88 21.62 -16.14
CA GLU A 145 5.84 22.86 -15.36
C GLU A 145 6.05 22.59 -13.88
N ALA A 146 5.39 21.57 -13.30
CA ALA A 146 5.57 21.22 -11.91
C ALA A 146 7.01 20.82 -11.59
N ALA A 147 7.67 20.07 -12.46
CA ALA A 147 9.08 19.71 -12.35
C ALA A 147 9.99 20.95 -12.37
N ARG A 148 9.82 21.83 -13.38
CA ARG A 148 10.57 23.10 -13.51
C ARG A 148 10.37 24.01 -12.29
N SER A 149 9.14 24.22 -11.85
CA SER A 149 8.84 25.05 -10.67
C SER A 149 9.44 24.49 -9.38
N ALA A 150 9.63 23.18 -9.30
CA ALA A 150 10.24 22.52 -8.15
C ALA A 150 11.77 22.40 -8.27
N GLY A 151 12.37 22.77 -9.40
CA GLY A 151 13.81 22.64 -9.66
C GLY A 151 14.30 21.19 -9.65
N VAL A 152 13.47 20.25 -10.09
CA VAL A 152 13.79 18.82 -10.10
C VAL A 152 13.54 18.18 -11.46
N ARG A 153 14.33 17.15 -11.75
CA ARG A 153 14.08 16.18 -12.81
C ARG A 153 13.35 14.98 -12.22
N ILE A 154 12.30 14.51 -12.89
CA ILE A 154 11.63 13.26 -12.51
C ILE A 154 12.13 12.14 -13.42
N ARG A 155 12.74 11.11 -12.82
CA ARG A 155 13.29 9.95 -13.53
C ARG A 155 12.53 8.68 -13.13
N ARG A 156 12.36 7.75 -14.08
CA ARG A 156 11.93 6.39 -13.77
C ARG A 156 13.07 5.60 -13.14
N ALA A 157 12.79 4.94 -12.03
CA ALA A 157 13.71 4.03 -11.37
C ALA A 157 13.14 2.61 -11.34
N ASP A 158 13.97 1.65 -10.96
CA ASP A 158 13.63 0.23 -10.93
C ASP A 158 14.16 -0.41 -9.64
N MET A 159 13.24 -0.91 -8.82
CA MET A 159 13.56 -1.55 -7.54
C MET A 159 14.45 -2.79 -7.70
N ALA A 160 14.40 -3.49 -8.83
CA ALA A 160 15.23 -4.67 -9.06
C ALA A 160 16.70 -4.33 -9.36
N THR A 161 16.97 -3.15 -9.94
CA THR A 161 18.32 -2.78 -10.41
C THR A 161 18.98 -1.68 -9.57
N GLU A 162 18.20 -0.87 -8.87
CA GLU A 162 18.69 0.18 -7.97
C GLU A 162 17.99 0.18 -6.59
N PRO A 163 17.84 -0.98 -5.91
CA PRO A 163 17.09 -1.10 -4.65
C PRO A 163 17.63 -0.18 -3.55
N GLU A 164 18.95 0.01 -3.48
CA GLU A 164 19.59 0.85 -2.46
C GLU A 164 19.10 2.30 -2.55
N THR A 165 19.10 2.87 -3.76
CA THR A 165 18.69 4.28 -3.98
C THR A 165 17.20 4.46 -3.67
N VAL A 166 16.38 3.49 -4.07
CA VAL A 166 14.94 3.51 -3.84
C VAL A 166 14.61 3.40 -2.35
N LEU A 167 15.20 2.42 -1.65
CA LEU A 167 14.97 2.20 -0.22
C LEU A 167 15.50 3.34 0.63
N GLU A 168 16.70 3.84 0.34
CA GLU A 168 17.27 5.00 1.03
C GLU A 168 16.35 6.22 0.91
N CYS A 169 15.84 6.50 -0.29
CA CYS A 169 14.89 7.59 -0.51
C CYS A 169 13.56 7.36 0.23
N ALA A 170 13.00 6.15 0.14
CA ALA A 170 11.75 5.80 0.80
C ALA A 170 11.83 5.94 2.33
N LEU A 171 12.89 5.42 2.95
CA LEU A 171 13.14 5.51 4.40
C LEU A 171 13.22 6.96 4.87
N ARG A 172 13.97 7.83 4.18
CA ARG A 172 14.04 9.27 4.50
C ARG A 172 12.70 9.99 4.38
N CYS A 173 11.81 9.48 3.54
CA CYS A 173 10.49 10.08 3.34
C CYS A 173 9.46 9.62 4.38
N MET A 174 9.67 8.47 5.03
CA MET A 174 8.72 7.88 5.97
C MET A 174 8.78 8.57 7.34
N PRO A 175 7.65 9.08 7.86
CA PRO A 175 7.64 9.70 9.19
C PRO A 175 7.72 8.65 10.30
N GLY A 176 8.49 8.94 11.36
CA GLY A 176 8.49 8.14 12.59
C GLY A 176 9.33 6.87 12.55
N LEU A 177 10.06 6.59 11.47
CA LEU A 177 11.10 5.56 11.49
C LEU A 177 12.35 6.09 12.19
N PRO A 178 13.03 5.27 13.02
CA PRO A 178 14.35 5.59 13.54
C PRO A 178 15.33 5.89 12.40
N SER A 179 16.20 6.89 12.57
CA SER A 179 17.17 7.30 11.54
C SER A 179 18.24 6.24 11.25
N ASP A 180 18.40 5.25 12.13
CA ASP A 180 19.33 4.13 12.02
C ASP A 180 18.70 2.87 11.42
N GLN A 181 17.41 2.91 11.07
CA GLN A 181 16.76 1.79 10.39
C GLN A 181 17.24 1.71 8.94
N SER A 182 17.91 0.60 8.61
CA SER A 182 18.19 0.21 7.23
C SER A 182 17.18 -0.85 6.77
N ALA A 183 16.82 -0.79 5.50
CA ALA A 183 16.09 -1.85 4.82
C ALA A 183 17.11 -2.71 4.06
N ASP A 184 16.94 -4.03 4.11
CA ASP A 184 17.76 -4.96 3.33
C ASP A 184 17.41 -4.82 1.84
N PRO A 185 18.36 -4.38 0.99
CA PRO A 185 18.11 -4.24 -0.44
C PRO A 185 17.69 -5.55 -1.11
N GLU A 186 18.17 -6.70 -0.64
CA GLU A 186 17.80 -8.00 -1.20
C GLU A 186 16.31 -8.29 -0.95
N GLN A 187 15.84 -8.04 0.27
CA GLN A 187 14.43 -8.20 0.63
C GLN A 187 13.53 -7.18 -0.08
N GLY A 188 14.06 -5.98 -0.37
CA GLY A 188 13.34 -4.92 -1.05
C GLY A 188 13.16 -5.11 -2.56
N ARG A 189 13.98 -5.92 -3.25
CA ARG A 189 13.99 -6.05 -4.72
C ARG A 189 12.63 -6.35 -5.34
N HIS A 190 11.80 -7.12 -4.63
CA HIS A 190 10.48 -7.54 -5.09
C HIS A 190 9.33 -6.83 -4.37
N TYR A 191 9.61 -5.76 -3.63
CA TYR A 191 8.62 -5.10 -2.80
C TYR A 191 7.48 -4.48 -3.61
N PHE A 192 7.76 -3.94 -4.80
CA PHE A 192 6.74 -3.38 -5.69
C PHE A 192 6.40 -4.35 -6.83
N PRO A 193 5.17 -4.34 -7.35
CA PRO A 193 4.82 -5.19 -8.48
C PRO A 193 5.64 -4.80 -9.72
N PRO A 194 5.97 -5.76 -10.60
CA PRO A 194 6.83 -5.51 -11.78
C PRO A 194 6.31 -4.45 -12.74
N ASP A 195 4.99 -4.25 -12.79
CA ASP A 195 4.30 -3.27 -13.63
C ASP A 195 4.07 -1.92 -12.93
N ALA A 196 4.60 -1.74 -11.71
CA ALA A 196 4.61 -0.46 -11.03
C ALA A 196 5.38 0.60 -11.84
N ILE A 197 4.93 1.83 -11.73
CA ILE A 197 5.68 3.02 -12.17
C ILE A 197 6.31 3.62 -10.92
N LEU A 198 7.62 3.44 -10.80
CA LEU A 198 8.45 4.00 -9.73
C LEU A 198 9.21 5.21 -10.27
N LEU A 199 9.04 6.36 -9.62
CA LEU A 199 9.67 7.62 -10.01
C LEU A 199 10.44 8.22 -8.84
N LEU A 200 11.63 8.73 -9.13
CA LEU A 200 12.45 9.50 -8.21
C LEU A 200 12.53 10.96 -8.69
N ALA A 201 12.53 11.89 -7.74
CA ALA A 201 12.82 13.29 -7.98
C ALA A 201 14.29 13.56 -7.63
N GLU A 202 15.05 14.05 -8.61
CA GLU A 202 16.47 14.36 -8.48
C GLU A 202 16.68 15.85 -8.74
N GLN A 203 17.73 16.45 -8.17
CA GLN A 203 18.10 17.82 -8.50
C GLN A 203 18.49 17.92 -9.98
N GLU A 204 18.12 19.03 -10.63
CA GLU A 204 18.60 19.27 -11.99
C GLU A 204 20.12 19.46 -12.02
N GLU A 205 20.64 20.21 -11.04
CA GLU A 205 22.05 20.46 -10.77
C GLU A 205 22.41 19.86 -9.40
N PRO A 206 22.99 18.65 -9.35
CA PRO A 206 23.26 17.97 -8.09
C PRO A 206 24.38 18.65 -7.29
N ASP A 207 24.10 18.98 -6.03
CA ASP A 207 25.12 19.25 -5.02
C ASP A 207 25.71 17.91 -4.54
N GLU A 208 27.04 17.80 -4.43
CA GLU A 208 27.72 16.59 -3.93
C GLU A 208 27.26 16.20 -2.51
N SER A 209 26.81 17.16 -1.72
CA SER A 209 26.28 16.94 -0.37
C SER A 209 24.80 16.53 -0.34
N ALA A 210 24.08 16.66 -1.45
CA ALA A 210 22.67 16.33 -1.53
C ALA A 210 22.45 14.82 -1.73
N PRO A 211 21.35 14.27 -1.20
CA PRO A 211 21.00 12.90 -1.49
C PRO A 211 20.67 12.70 -2.97
N ARG A 212 20.94 11.49 -3.48
CA ARG A 212 20.68 11.12 -4.88
C ARG A 212 19.24 11.37 -5.32
N ALA A 213 18.28 11.10 -4.43
CA ALA A 213 16.85 11.33 -4.67
C ALA A 213 16.20 12.09 -3.51
N LEU A 214 15.49 13.18 -3.84
CA LEU A 214 14.81 14.07 -2.90
C LEU A 214 13.38 13.60 -2.55
N GLY A 215 12.83 12.70 -3.34
CA GLY A 215 11.50 12.16 -3.14
C GLY A 215 11.21 11.04 -4.12
N ILE A 216 10.15 10.30 -3.81
CA ILE A 216 9.75 9.08 -4.51
C ILE A 216 8.23 9.06 -4.66
N THR A 217 7.75 8.53 -5.78
CA THR A 217 6.37 8.07 -5.89
C THR A 217 6.32 6.71 -6.57
N VAL A 218 5.41 5.86 -6.10
CA VAL A 218 5.13 4.55 -6.67
C VAL A 218 3.63 4.43 -6.93
N VAL A 219 3.28 4.16 -8.18
CA VAL A 219 1.91 3.82 -8.57
C VAL A 219 1.88 2.43 -9.22
N ALA A 220 0.86 1.64 -8.91
CA ALA A 220 0.69 0.27 -9.42
C ALA A 220 -0.74 0.06 -9.94
N PRO A 221 -0.97 -0.83 -10.91
CA PRO A 221 -2.32 -1.16 -11.32
C PRO A 221 -3.07 -1.91 -10.19
N ARG A 222 -4.37 -1.67 -10.11
CA ARG A 222 -5.29 -2.40 -9.23
C ARG A 222 -5.91 -3.60 -9.95
N ILE A 223 -6.60 -4.45 -9.18
CA ILE A 223 -7.47 -5.50 -9.71
C ILE A 223 -8.56 -4.96 -10.63
N GLU A 224 -9.05 -3.73 -10.40
CA GLU A 224 -10.01 -3.08 -11.29
C GLU A 224 -9.30 -2.54 -12.53
N GLU A 225 -9.70 -3.05 -13.70
CA GLU A 225 -9.08 -2.70 -14.98
C GLU A 225 -9.02 -1.18 -15.21
N GLY A 226 -7.83 -0.67 -15.55
CA GLY A 226 -7.61 0.75 -15.82
C GLY A 226 -7.63 1.65 -14.57
N VAL A 227 -7.70 1.09 -13.36
CA VAL A 227 -7.52 1.84 -12.11
C VAL A 227 -6.11 1.62 -11.59
N TRP A 228 -5.42 2.71 -11.29
CA TRP A 228 -4.09 2.69 -10.66
C TRP A 228 -4.19 3.11 -9.20
N TYR A 229 -3.25 2.68 -8.37
CA TYR A 229 -3.15 3.01 -6.97
C TYR A 229 -1.81 3.67 -6.66
N THR A 230 -1.83 4.84 -6.02
CA THR A 230 -0.63 5.40 -5.41
C THR A 230 -0.31 4.63 -4.13
N MET A 231 0.67 3.72 -4.23
CA MET A 231 1.17 2.95 -3.10
C MET A 231 1.93 3.84 -2.10
N PHE A 232 2.76 4.74 -2.61
CA PHE A 232 3.54 5.66 -1.79
C PHE A 232 3.88 6.94 -2.55
N THR A 233 3.84 8.07 -1.87
CA THR A 233 4.48 9.31 -2.32
C THR A 233 5.15 9.96 -1.12
N GLY A 234 6.44 10.22 -1.23
CA GLY A 234 7.27 10.74 -0.17
C GLY A 234 8.21 11.82 -0.66
N VAL A 235 8.48 12.81 0.19
CA VAL A 235 9.55 13.79 -0.02
C VAL A 235 10.35 13.89 1.26
N ASP A 236 11.68 13.88 1.10
CA ASP A 236 12.65 14.09 2.16
C ASP A 236 12.29 15.35 2.95
N ALA A 237 12.31 15.24 4.28
CA ALA A 237 11.91 16.31 5.18
C ALA A 237 12.61 17.66 4.88
N SER A 238 13.89 17.63 4.50
CA SER A 238 14.71 18.81 4.21
C SER A 238 14.32 19.51 2.90
N TYR A 239 13.58 18.83 2.04
CA TYR A 239 13.17 19.30 0.71
C TYR A 239 11.65 19.43 0.55
N ARG A 240 10.87 19.25 1.63
CA ARG A 240 9.42 19.48 1.64
C ARG A 240 9.08 20.95 1.34
N ARG A 241 7.82 21.18 0.94
CA ARG A 241 7.26 22.51 0.62
C ARG A 241 7.90 23.21 -0.60
N ARG A 242 8.67 22.50 -1.42
CA ARG A 242 9.27 22.99 -2.67
C ARG A 242 8.55 22.52 -3.94
N GLY A 243 7.34 21.99 -3.83
CA GLY A 243 6.56 21.49 -5.00
C GLY A 243 6.94 20.10 -5.51
N ILE A 244 7.97 19.43 -4.96
CA ILE A 244 8.45 18.11 -5.40
C ILE A 244 7.34 17.04 -5.43
N ALA A 245 6.51 16.96 -4.40
CA ALA A 245 5.38 16.01 -4.36
C ALA A 245 4.38 16.25 -5.51
N ARG A 246 4.15 17.51 -5.90
CA ARG A 246 3.29 17.84 -7.05
C ARG A 246 3.93 17.37 -8.34
N ALA A 247 5.24 17.60 -8.53
CA ALA A 247 5.97 17.14 -9.70
C ALA A 247 5.90 15.62 -9.85
N LEU A 248 6.19 14.89 -8.78
CA LEU A 248 6.11 13.43 -8.73
C LEU A 248 4.70 12.92 -9.08
N LYS A 249 3.66 13.42 -8.40
CA LYS A 249 2.28 12.94 -8.63
C LYS A 249 1.78 13.26 -10.03
N THR A 250 2.11 14.43 -10.58
CA THR A 250 1.69 14.82 -11.94
C THR A 250 2.35 13.95 -13.00
N GLU A 251 3.66 13.66 -12.85
CA GLU A 251 4.37 12.73 -13.74
C GLU A 251 3.82 11.30 -13.61
N ALA A 252 3.48 10.86 -12.39
CA ALA A 252 2.84 9.56 -12.18
C ALA A 252 1.47 9.47 -12.86
N PHE A 253 0.65 10.52 -12.80
CA PHE A 253 -0.64 10.59 -13.52
C PHE A 253 -0.43 10.51 -15.03
N LEU A 254 0.53 11.28 -15.58
CA LEU A 254 0.86 11.23 -17.00
C LEU A 254 1.25 9.82 -17.46
N ARG A 255 2.10 9.14 -16.70
CA ARG A 255 2.55 7.78 -17.03
C ARG A 255 1.48 6.73 -16.87
N ALA A 256 0.68 6.80 -15.80
CA ALA A 256 -0.48 5.92 -15.62
C ALA A 256 -1.46 6.05 -16.80
N ARG A 257 -1.75 7.29 -17.26
CA ARG A 257 -2.58 7.52 -18.45
C ARG A 257 -1.97 6.92 -19.71
N ARG A 258 -0.66 7.12 -19.94
CA ARG A 258 0.05 6.54 -21.08
C ARG A 258 0.07 5.01 -21.06
N ALA A 259 -0.06 4.40 -19.88
CA ALA A 259 -0.21 2.96 -19.69
C ALA A 259 -1.68 2.49 -19.77
N GLY A 260 -2.62 3.31 -20.25
CA GLY A 260 -4.04 2.96 -20.39
C GLY A 260 -4.86 3.16 -19.12
N GLY A 261 -4.31 3.80 -18.09
CA GLY A 261 -5.03 4.15 -16.87
C GLY A 261 -6.16 5.16 -17.11
N ARG A 262 -7.32 4.89 -16.52
CA ARG A 262 -8.52 5.74 -16.51
C ARG A 262 -8.64 6.55 -15.22
N SER A 263 -8.08 6.06 -14.11
CA SER A 263 -8.03 6.81 -12.85
C SER A 263 -6.84 6.42 -11.98
N VAL A 264 -6.48 7.30 -11.05
CA VAL A 264 -5.51 7.01 -9.97
C VAL A 264 -6.15 7.24 -8.63
N VAL A 265 -6.18 6.21 -7.78
CA VAL A 265 -6.69 6.25 -6.42
C VAL A 265 -5.54 6.36 -5.42
N THR A 266 -5.75 7.07 -4.32
CA THR A 266 -4.84 7.11 -3.17
C THR A 266 -5.62 7.21 -1.89
N HIS A 267 -4.99 6.83 -0.78
CA HIS A 267 -5.55 6.99 0.55
C HIS A 267 -4.57 7.78 1.42
N ASN A 268 -5.10 8.68 2.23
CA ASN A 268 -4.29 9.45 3.15
C ASN A 268 -4.97 9.61 4.50
N HIS A 269 -4.18 9.48 5.56
CA HIS A 269 -4.65 9.71 6.93
C HIS A 269 -5.32 11.09 7.03
N GLU A 270 -6.49 11.13 7.68
CA GLU A 270 -7.33 12.33 7.78
C GLU A 270 -6.63 13.56 8.40
N THR A 271 -5.61 13.32 9.24
CA THR A 271 -4.82 14.39 9.88
C THR A 271 -3.67 14.91 9.01
N ASN A 272 -3.38 14.31 7.85
CA ASN A 272 -2.30 14.76 6.97
C ASN A 272 -2.77 15.91 6.06
N GLU A 273 -2.96 17.09 6.64
CA GLU A 273 -3.48 18.27 5.93
C GLU A 273 -2.68 18.61 4.66
N SER A 274 -1.36 18.36 4.67
CA SER A 274 -0.50 18.69 3.54
C SER A 274 -0.83 17.91 2.27
N VAL A 275 -1.05 16.59 2.39
CA VAL A 275 -1.39 15.74 1.25
C VAL A 275 -2.86 15.89 0.89
N LEU A 276 -3.74 16.13 1.87
CA LEU A 276 -5.16 16.40 1.61
C LEU A 276 -5.34 17.70 0.81
N GLY A 277 -4.60 18.76 1.17
CA GLY A 277 -4.57 19.99 0.39
C GLY A 277 -4.02 19.79 -1.02
N LEU A 278 -2.98 18.95 -1.17
CA LEU A 278 -2.43 18.59 -2.48
C LEU A 278 -3.46 17.84 -3.34
N ASN A 279 -4.16 16.83 -2.79
CA ASN A 279 -5.19 16.09 -3.52
C ASN A 279 -6.34 17.00 -3.98
N LYS A 280 -6.82 17.89 -3.09
CA LYS A 280 -7.83 18.90 -3.44
C LYS A 280 -7.36 19.82 -4.57
N SER A 281 -6.10 20.25 -4.54
CA SER A 281 -5.53 21.10 -5.59
C SER A 281 -5.37 20.41 -6.95
N PHE A 282 -5.42 19.07 -6.98
CA PHE A 282 -5.51 18.31 -8.23
C PHE A 282 -6.94 18.13 -8.72
N GLY A 283 -7.95 18.56 -7.94
CA GLY A 283 -9.36 18.29 -8.25
C GLY A 283 -9.77 16.84 -7.99
N MET A 284 -9.00 16.10 -7.20
CA MET A 284 -9.35 14.71 -6.84
C MET A 284 -10.68 14.68 -6.10
N GLN A 285 -11.50 13.67 -6.42
CA GLN A 285 -12.80 13.47 -5.80
C GLN A 285 -12.69 12.45 -4.64
N PRO A 286 -13.44 12.63 -3.55
CA PRO A 286 -13.53 11.62 -2.50
C PRO A 286 -14.02 10.27 -3.04
N THR A 287 -13.50 9.18 -2.48
CA THR A 287 -13.96 7.81 -2.74
C THR A 287 -13.87 6.99 -1.44
N THR A 288 -14.23 5.71 -1.50
CA THR A 288 -14.10 4.75 -0.39
C THR A 288 -12.69 4.81 0.19
N GLY A 289 -12.61 5.01 1.51
CA GLY A 289 -11.37 5.02 2.27
C GLY A 289 -11.15 3.70 2.98
N TYR A 290 -10.35 3.74 4.05
CA TYR A 290 -10.17 2.61 4.94
C TYR A 290 -9.86 3.01 6.38
N TRP A 291 -10.22 2.12 7.29
CA TRP A 291 -9.81 2.16 8.69
C TRP A 291 -8.47 1.46 8.86
N ASP A 292 -7.53 2.12 9.55
CA ASP A 292 -6.40 1.43 10.17
C ASP A 292 -6.86 0.90 11.52
N LEU A 293 -6.95 -0.43 11.66
CA LEU A 293 -7.29 -1.07 12.91
C LEU A 293 -6.07 -1.73 13.53
N ARG A 294 -5.88 -1.55 14.85
CA ARG A 294 -4.77 -2.14 15.60
C ARG A 294 -5.26 -2.94 16.79
N ARG A 295 -4.52 -3.99 17.11
CA ARG A 295 -4.66 -4.77 18.34
C ARG A 295 -3.29 -4.85 19.03
N ALA A 296 -3.26 -4.56 20.32
CA ALA A 296 -2.05 -4.71 21.12
C ALA A 296 -1.67 -6.19 21.28
N PRO A 297 -0.38 -6.52 21.47
CA PRO A 297 0.04 -7.88 21.81
C PRO A 297 -0.71 -8.42 23.03
N LEU A 298 -0.96 -9.73 23.04
CA LEU A 298 -1.42 -10.40 24.25
C LEU A 298 -0.23 -10.44 25.24
N LYS A 299 -0.42 -9.88 26.43
CA LYS A 299 0.61 -9.87 27.49
C LYS A 299 0.86 -11.27 28.04
#